data_AF-A0A8J3CG89-F1
#
_entry.id   AF-A0A8J3CG89-F1
#
_cell.length_a   1.000
_cell.length_b   1.000
_cell.length_c   1.000
_cell.angle_alpha   90.00
_cell.angle_beta   90.00
_cell.angle_gamma   90.00
#
_symmetry.space_group_name_H-M   'P 1'
#
loop_
_entity.id
_entity.type
_entity.pdbx_description
1 polymer ?
#
loop_
_entity_poly.entity_id
_entity_poly.type
_entity_poly.pdbx_seq_one_letter_code
_entity_poly.pdbx_strand_id
1 'polypeptide(L)'
;MLETFFSKTIKWYLIITGFLTFTVLTVAFWPKQTLTGQYGYTDNMLQGFEYWQVIYQHWGIMVAGVGLQLLLSIKYKELRLMAMAFSGFEKACFVYFFITHIWIDKQEWFWGWKMIFFHDSFVTLYSLLFVVYWLTRDKSKPSAHLA
;
A
#
# COMPACT_ATOMS: atom_id res chain seq x y z
N MET A 1 -23.78 -4.97 8.49
CA MET A 1 -23.23 -3.74 7.87
C MET A 1 -21.87 -3.99 7.22
N LEU A 2 -20.84 -4.41 7.97
CA LEU A 2 -19.50 -4.70 7.41
C LEU A 2 -19.50 -5.83 6.36
N GLU A 3 -20.29 -6.88 6.52
CA GLU A 3 -20.41 -7.95 5.51
C GLU A 3 -20.87 -7.41 4.15
N THR A 4 -21.95 -6.65 4.12
CA THR A 4 -22.48 -6.03 2.89
C THR A 4 -21.51 -5.02 2.30
N PHE A 5 -20.76 -4.30 3.14
CA PHE A 5 -19.73 -3.38 2.70
C PHE A 5 -18.61 -4.12 1.96
N PHE A 6 -18.03 -5.17 2.57
CA PHE A 6 -16.92 -5.91 1.96
C PHE A 6 -17.35 -6.70 0.73
N SER A 7 -18.56 -7.28 0.69
CA SER A 7 -19.03 -8.01 -0.49
C SER A 7 -19.14 -7.13 -1.73
N LYS A 8 -19.40 -5.83 -1.56
CA LYS A 8 -19.51 -4.86 -2.66
C LYS A 8 -18.18 -4.19 -3.02
N THR A 9 -17.30 -3.99 -2.05
CA THR A 9 -16.12 -3.13 -2.22
C THR A 9 -14.81 -3.90 -2.41
N ILE A 10 -14.68 -5.10 -1.85
CA ILE A 10 -13.37 -5.77 -1.76
C ILE A 10 -12.73 -6.04 -3.12
N LYS A 11 -13.53 -6.44 -4.13
CA LYS A 11 -13.02 -6.70 -5.47
C LYS A 11 -12.40 -5.45 -6.08
N TRP A 12 -13.11 -4.32 -6.03
CA TRP A 12 -12.63 -3.06 -6.57
C TRP A 12 -11.46 -2.51 -5.78
N TYR A 13 -11.49 -2.63 -4.45
CA TYR A 13 -10.36 -2.31 -3.60
C TYR A 13 -9.11 -3.07 -4.04
N LEU A 14 -9.18 -4.40 -4.17
CA LEU A 14 -8.04 -5.23 -4.57
C LEU A 14 -7.52 -4.88 -5.96
N ILE A 15 -8.42 -4.60 -6.93
CA ILE A 15 -8.03 -4.19 -8.29
C ILE A 15 -7.30 -2.85 -8.24
N ILE A 16 -7.93 -1.82 -7.68
CA ILE A 16 -7.43 -0.45 -7.72
C ILE A 16 -6.15 -0.35 -6.90
N THR A 17 -6.19 -0.80 -5.65
CA THR A 17 -5.03 -0.69 -4.76
C THR A 17 -3.92 -1.63 -5.15
N GLY A 18 -4.24 -2.87 -5.56
CA GLY A 18 -3.25 -3.81 -6.07
C GLY A 18 -2.54 -3.29 -7.32
N PHE A 19 -3.29 -2.73 -8.28
CA PHE A 19 -2.71 -2.15 -9.49
C PHE A 19 -1.83 -0.94 -9.18
N LEU A 20 -2.33 0.05 -8.43
CA LEU A 20 -1.55 1.24 -8.07
C LEU A 20 -0.27 0.87 -7.32
N THR A 21 -0.38 -0.04 -6.35
CA THR A 21 0.78 -0.55 -5.59
C THR A 21 1.75 -1.31 -6.52
N PHE A 22 1.24 -2.07 -7.49
CA PHE A 22 2.08 -2.76 -8.48
C PHE A 22 2.82 -1.79 -9.41
N THR A 23 2.24 -0.64 -9.74
CA THR A 23 2.91 0.35 -10.60
C THR A 23 4.22 0.87 -10.01
N VAL A 24 4.41 0.78 -8.68
CA VAL A 24 5.66 1.13 -7.99
C VAL A 24 6.85 0.30 -8.49
N LEU A 25 6.60 -0.83 -9.18
CA LEU A 25 7.64 -1.63 -9.85
C LEU A 25 8.52 -0.79 -10.79
N THR A 26 7.99 0.27 -11.39
CA THR A 26 8.77 1.17 -12.25
C THR A 26 9.95 1.80 -11.53
N VAL A 27 9.86 1.99 -10.20
CA VAL A 27 10.97 2.48 -9.37
C VAL A 27 12.14 1.48 -9.33
N ALA A 28 11.87 0.17 -9.48
CA ALA A 28 12.93 -0.84 -9.54
C ALA A 28 13.87 -0.65 -10.74
N PHE A 29 13.32 -0.19 -11.86
CA PHE A 29 14.04 -0.11 -13.14
C PHE A 29 14.48 1.32 -13.46
N TRP A 30 13.64 2.31 -13.15
CA TRP A 30 13.87 3.73 -13.42
C TRP A 30 13.57 4.59 -12.19
N PRO A 31 14.31 4.41 -11.08
CA PRO A 31 13.97 5.02 -9.79
C PRO A 31 13.88 6.55 -9.87
N LYS A 32 14.89 7.21 -10.44
CA LYS A 32 14.91 8.69 -10.50
C LYS A 32 13.79 9.22 -11.39
N GLN A 33 13.64 8.69 -12.60
CA GLN A 33 12.63 9.13 -13.57
C GLN A 33 11.21 8.88 -13.06
N THR A 34 11.00 7.76 -12.37
CA THR A 34 9.71 7.43 -11.79
C THR A 34 9.37 8.38 -10.63
N LEU A 35 10.30 8.60 -9.71
CA LEU A 35 10.09 9.49 -8.56
C LEU A 35 9.83 10.94 -9.01
N THR A 36 10.62 11.47 -9.96
CA THR A 36 10.41 12.83 -10.47
C THR A 36 9.18 12.94 -11.37
N GLY A 37 8.94 11.98 -12.26
CA GLY A 37 7.85 12.01 -13.24
C GLY A 37 6.50 11.57 -12.67
N GLN A 38 6.40 10.31 -12.25
CA GLN A 38 5.14 9.73 -11.77
C GLN A 38 4.72 10.29 -10.41
N TYR A 39 5.68 10.55 -9.52
CA TYR A 39 5.39 11.01 -8.16
C TYR A 39 5.69 12.50 -7.93
N GLY A 40 6.24 13.21 -8.92
CA GLY A 40 6.43 14.66 -8.87
C GLY A 40 7.53 15.14 -7.91
N TYR A 41 8.55 14.31 -7.65
CA TYR A 41 9.62 14.67 -6.72
C TYR A 41 10.52 15.73 -7.33
N THR A 42 10.92 16.72 -6.53
CA THR A 42 11.94 17.70 -6.91
C THR A 42 13.33 17.20 -6.53
N ASP A 43 14.38 17.82 -7.06
CA ASP A 43 15.77 17.46 -6.69
C ASP A 43 16.02 17.63 -5.18
N ASN A 44 15.38 18.61 -4.54
CA ASN A 44 15.44 18.81 -3.09
C ASN A 44 14.80 17.67 -2.30
N MET A 45 13.86 16.91 -2.88
CA MET A 45 13.24 15.74 -2.27
C MET A 45 14.06 14.45 -2.51
N LEU A 46 15.02 14.49 -3.42
CA LEU A 46 15.90 13.38 -3.80
C LEU A 46 17.32 13.57 -3.25
N GLN A 47 17.46 14.23 -2.10
CA GLN A 47 18.76 14.40 -1.45
C GLN A 47 19.40 13.05 -1.13
N GLY A 48 20.68 12.90 -1.50
CA GLY A 48 21.44 11.66 -1.30
C GLY A 48 20.99 10.49 -2.16
N PHE A 49 20.19 10.70 -3.21
CA PHE A 49 19.63 9.63 -4.04
C PHE A 49 20.67 8.62 -4.54
N GLU A 50 21.87 9.07 -4.90
CA GLU A 50 22.97 8.19 -5.35
C GLU A 50 23.37 7.12 -4.32
N TYR A 51 23.29 7.43 -3.03
CA TYR A 51 23.59 6.50 -1.94
C TYR A 51 22.43 5.54 -1.66
N TRP A 52 21.19 5.96 -1.94
CA TRP A 52 19.97 5.22 -1.63
C TRP A 52 19.34 4.52 -2.83
N GLN A 53 19.93 4.65 -4.02
CA GLN A 53 19.33 4.15 -5.26
C GLN A 53 18.96 2.66 -5.18
N VAL A 54 19.87 1.81 -4.69
CA VAL A 54 19.62 0.38 -4.56
C VAL A 54 18.46 0.09 -3.60
N ILE A 55 18.33 0.89 -2.54
CA ILE A 55 17.24 0.76 -1.57
C ILE A 55 15.91 1.17 -2.21
N TYR A 56 15.87 2.23 -3.01
CA TYR A 56 14.67 2.59 -3.78
C TYR A 56 14.27 1.49 -4.76
N GLN A 57 15.24 0.89 -5.44
CA GLN A 57 14.95 -0.18 -6.39
C GLN A 57 14.41 -1.43 -5.68
N HIS A 58 15.04 -1.81 -4.56
CA HIS A 58 14.58 -2.92 -3.73
C HIS A 58 13.17 -2.66 -3.17
N TRP A 59 12.91 -1.45 -2.65
CA TRP A 59 11.59 -1.03 -2.20
C TRP A 59 10.57 -1.15 -3.34
N GLY A 60 10.91 -0.71 -4.56
CA GLY A 60 10.07 -0.85 -5.74
C GLY A 60 9.65 -2.29 -6.02
N ILE A 61 10.58 -3.25 -5.91
CA ILE A 61 10.29 -4.68 -6.08
C ILE A 61 9.39 -5.21 -4.96
N MET A 62 9.71 -4.87 -3.70
CA MET A 62 8.93 -5.34 -2.55
C MET A 62 7.49 -4.84 -2.59
N VAL A 63 7.29 -3.54 -2.82
CA VAL A 63 5.95 -2.94 -2.90
C VAL A 63 5.19 -3.51 -4.09
N ALA A 64 5.83 -3.70 -5.23
CA ALA A 64 5.21 -4.37 -6.37
C ALA A 64 4.77 -5.80 -6.03
N GLY A 65 5.58 -6.55 -5.28
CA GLY A 65 5.21 -7.87 -4.76
C GLY A 65 3.92 -7.83 -3.92
N VAL A 66 3.77 -6.82 -3.06
CA VAL A 66 2.53 -6.63 -2.29
C VAL A 66 1.34 -6.32 -3.21
N GLY A 67 1.54 -5.43 -4.18
CA GLY A 67 0.51 -5.11 -5.19
C GLY A 67 0.06 -6.36 -5.96
N LEU A 68 1.01 -7.18 -6.39
CA LEU A 68 0.74 -8.44 -7.05
C LEU A 68 -0.01 -9.42 -6.14
N GLN A 69 0.36 -9.52 -4.86
CA GLN A 69 -0.34 -10.35 -3.89
C GLN A 69 -1.81 -9.94 -3.72
N LEU A 70 -2.09 -8.63 -3.66
CA LEU A 70 -3.47 -8.11 -3.63
C LEU A 70 -4.23 -8.51 -4.90
N LEU A 71 -3.63 -8.35 -6.08
CA LEU A 71 -4.25 -8.72 -7.36
C LEU A 71 -4.52 -10.23 -7.46
N LEU A 72 -3.55 -11.07 -7.07
CA LEU A 72 -3.69 -12.53 -7.06
C LEU A 72 -4.82 -12.97 -6.12
N SER A 73 -4.99 -12.28 -4.98
CA SER A 73 -6.06 -12.58 -4.03
C SER A 73 -7.47 -12.32 -4.57
N ILE A 74 -7.61 -11.62 -5.71
CA ILE A 74 -8.90 -11.50 -6.42
C ILE A 74 -9.35 -12.88 -6.90
N LYS A 75 -8.44 -13.63 -7.52
CA LYS A 75 -8.68 -14.98 -8.06
C LYS A 75 -8.62 -16.04 -6.95
N TYR A 76 -7.60 -15.97 -6.12
CA TYR A 76 -7.32 -16.92 -5.02
C TYR A 76 -7.84 -16.33 -3.71
N LYS A 77 -9.16 -16.48 -3.46
CA LYS A 77 -9.86 -15.77 -2.39
C LYS A 77 -9.35 -16.13 -0.99
N GLU A 78 -8.86 -17.35 -0.82
CA GLU A 78 -8.21 -17.87 0.37
C GLU A 78 -6.98 -17.06 0.79
N LEU A 79 -6.31 -16.38 -0.14
CA LEU A 79 -5.14 -15.55 0.13
C LEU A 79 -5.51 -14.14 0.64
N ARG A 80 -6.78 -13.73 0.53
CA ARG A 80 -7.21 -12.35 0.83
C ARG A 80 -6.88 -11.95 2.26
N LEU A 81 -7.09 -12.83 3.24
CA LEU A 81 -6.77 -12.48 4.64
C LEU A 81 -5.30 -12.11 4.80
N MET A 82 -4.39 -12.95 4.31
CA MET A 82 -2.96 -12.70 4.40
C MET A 82 -2.53 -11.49 3.57
N ALA A 83 -3.07 -11.35 2.35
CA ALA A 83 -2.80 -10.20 1.49
C ALA A 83 -3.22 -8.87 2.12
N MET A 84 -4.42 -8.82 2.71
CA MET A 84 -4.96 -7.63 3.37
C MET A 84 -4.18 -7.30 4.64
N ALA A 85 -3.87 -8.30 5.47
CA ALA A 85 -3.14 -8.12 6.72
C ALA A 85 -1.70 -7.66 6.46
N PHE A 86 -0.97 -8.34 5.58
CA PHE A 86 0.41 -7.97 5.26
C PHE A 86 0.50 -6.62 4.58
N SER A 87 -0.35 -6.37 3.57
CA SER A 87 -0.40 -5.06 2.93
C SER A 87 -0.77 -3.97 3.92
N GLY A 88 -1.82 -4.17 4.74
CA GLY A 88 -2.23 -3.20 5.74
C GLY A 88 -1.11 -2.86 6.73
N PHE A 89 -0.37 -3.85 7.20
CA PHE A 89 0.75 -3.65 8.13
C PHE A 89 1.91 -2.89 7.48
N GLU A 90 2.35 -3.30 6.29
CA GLU A 90 3.46 -2.63 5.60
C GLU A 90 3.13 -1.17 5.28
N LYS A 91 1.89 -0.88 4.85
CA LYS A 91 1.42 0.49 4.61
C LYS A 91 1.30 1.28 5.90
N ALA A 92 0.87 0.67 7.00
CA ALA A 92 0.80 1.34 8.29
C ALA A 92 2.19 1.80 8.77
N CYS A 93 3.23 1.00 8.53
CA CYS A 93 4.62 1.38 8.81
C CYS A 93 5.04 2.61 7.99
N PHE A 94 4.71 2.66 6.69
CA PHE A 94 5.01 3.81 5.85
C PHE A 94 4.26 5.08 6.31
N VAL A 95 2.96 4.94 6.60
CA VAL A 95 2.13 6.01 7.16
C VAL A 95 2.77 6.55 8.43
N TYR A 96 3.14 5.67 9.37
CA TYR A 96 3.83 6.05 10.59
C TYR A 96 5.11 6.84 10.31
N PHE A 97 5.99 6.37 9.42
CA PHE A 97 7.21 7.09 9.07
C PHE A 97 6.94 8.46 8.45
N PHE A 98 5.93 8.58 7.60
CA PHE A 98 5.54 9.88 7.06
C PHE A 98 5.09 10.84 8.15
N ILE A 99 4.26 10.37 9.09
CA ILE A 99 3.79 11.18 10.23
C ILE A 99 4.99 11.67 11.05
N THR A 100 5.90 10.77 11.42
CA THR A 100 7.03 11.12 12.29
C THR A 100 8.00 12.08 11.59
N HIS A 101 8.40 11.79 10.36
CA HIS A 101 9.42 12.59 9.68
C HIS A 101 8.88 13.99 9.31
N ILE A 102 7.60 14.11 8.95
CA ILE A 102 7.01 15.40 8.58
C ILE A 102 6.59 16.23 9.78
N TRP A 103 5.77 15.67 10.67
CA TRP A 103 5.12 16.48 11.71
C TRP A 103 5.90 16.52 13.01
N ILE A 104 6.74 15.51 13.29
CA ILE A 104 7.59 15.48 14.49
C ILE A 104 8.97 16.04 14.15
N ASP A 105 9.67 15.44 13.18
CA ASP A 105 11.06 15.78 12.86
C ASP A 105 11.20 16.96 11.87
N LYS A 106 10.09 17.40 11.26
CA LYS A 106 10.03 18.55 10.34
C LYS A 106 10.98 18.42 9.13
N GLN A 107 11.16 17.21 8.62
CA GLN A 107 11.98 16.94 7.45
C GLN A 107 11.23 17.27 6.15
N GLU A 108 11.40 18.50 5.65
CA GLU A 108 10.64 18.99 4.51
C GLU A 108 10.80 18.17 3.23
N TRP A 109 11.97 17.57 3.00
CA TRP A 109 12.23 16.73 1.82
C TRP A 109 11.30 15.50 1.78
N PHE A 110 10.81 15.04 2.93
CA PHE A 110 9.92 13.89 3.03
C PHE A 110 8.52 14.17 2.45
N TRP A 111 8.18 15.44 2.16
CA TRP A 111 6.90 15.79 1.53
C TRP A 111 6.76 15.25 0.10
N GLY A 112 7.87 14.85 -0.54
CA GLY A 112 7.81 14.12 -1.81
C GLY A 112 6.93 12.88 -1.72
N TRP A 113 6.89 12.22 -0.56
CA TRP A 113 6.15 10.98 -0.34
C TRP A 113 4.64 11.16 -0.14
N LYS A 114 4.10 12.38 -0.23
CA LYS A 114 2.69 12.67 0.07
C LYS A 114 1.68 11.83 -0.70
N MET A 115 1.94 11.56 -1.98
CA MET A 115 1.03 10.76 -2.82
C MET A 115 0.98 9.31 -2.35
N ILE A 116 2.12 8.75 -1.99
CA ILE A 116 2.25 7.41 -1.43
C ILE A 116 1.59 7.38 -0.05
N PHE A 117 1.82 8.39 0.78
CA PHE A 117 1.16 8.52 2.08
C PHE A 117 -0.38 8.49 1.98
N PHE A 118 -0.99 9.22 1.04
CA PHE A 118 -2.44 9.20 0.88
C PHE A 118 -2.97 7.82 0.49
N HIS A 119 -2.32 7.17 -0.48
CA HIS A 119 -2.67 5.81 -0.91
C HIS A 119 -2.50 4.80 0.23
N ASP A 120 -1.37 4.84 0.92
CA ASP A 120 -1.05 3.93 2.01
C ASP A 120 -1.93 4.15 3.23
N SER A 121 -2.34 5.39 3.50
CA SER A 121 -3.33 5.70 4.54
C SER A 121 -4.68 5.07 4.22
N PHE A 122 -5.14 5.16 2.96
CA PHE A 122 -6.37 4.51 2.53
C PHE A 122 -6.30 2.98 2.66
N VAL A 123 -5.20 2.38 2.18
CA VAL A 123 -4.95 0.94 2.28
C VAL A 123 -4.91 0.48 3.74
N THR A 124 -4.21 1.23 4.59
CA THR A 124 -4.11 0.96 6.04
C THR A 124 -5.49 0.94 6.69
N LEU A 125 -6.29 1.98 6.47
CA LEU A 125 -7.64 2.08 7.05
C LEU A 125 -8.57 0.97 6.55
N TYR A 126 -8.57 0.70 5.25
CA TYR A 126 -9.42 -0.34 4.68
C TYR A 126 -9.00 -1.73 5.17
N SER A 127 -7.70 -2.02 5.23
CA SER A 127 -7.18 -3.28 5.77
C SER A 127 -7.45 -3.42 7.27
N LEU A 128 -7.36 -2.35 8.05
CA LEU A 128 -7.72 -2.38 9.47
C LEU A 128 -9.21 -2.72 9.66
N LEU A 129 -10.10 -2.06 8.92
CA LEU A 129 -11.53 -2.38 8.92
C LEU A 129 -11.77 -3.83 8.49
N PHE A 130 -11.01 -4.34 7.54
CA PHE A 130 -11.09 -5.73 7.09
C PHE A 130 -10.68 -6.71 8.20
N VAL A 131 -9.58 -6.43 8.90
CA VAL A 131 -9.12 -7.26 10.03
C VAL A 131 -10.13 -7.22 11.18
N VAL A 132 -10.66 -6.05 11.52
CA VAL A 132 -11.73 -5.91 12.53
C VAL A 132 -12.95 -6.75 12.11
N TYR A 133 -13.42 -6.60 10.87
CA TYR A 133 -14.49 -7.44 10.32
C TYR A 133 -14.17 -8.93 10.44
N TRP A 134 -12.96 -9.34 10.05
CA TRP A 134 -12.55 -10.73 10.11
C TRP A 134 -12.56 -11.28 11.54
N LEU A 135 -12.13 -10.50 12.53
CA LEU A 135 -12.11 -10.90 13.93
C LEU A 135 -13.52 -10.97 14.53
N THR A 136 -14.41 -10.04 14.18
CA THR A 136 -15.74 -9.92 14.81
C THR A 136 -16.86 -10.61 14.04
N ARG A 137 -16.62 -11.14 12.84
CA ARG A 137 -17.67 -11.83 12.05
C ARG A 137 -18.10 -13.14 12.69
N ASP A 138 -19.35 -13.49 12.43
CA ASP A 138 -19.89 -14.82 12.69
C ASP A 138 -19.17 -15.86 11.80
N LYS A 139 -18.46 -16.80 12.44
CA LYS A 139 -17.67 -17.83 11.76
C LYS A 139 -18.52 -18.97 11.20
N SER A 140 -19.78 -19.07 11.61
CA SER A 140 -20.72 -20.08 11.10
C SER A 140 -21.25 -19.75 9.70
N LYS A 141 -21.11 -18.50 9.24
CA LYS A 141 -21.60 -18.03 7.93
C LYS A 141 -20.48 -17.93 6.89
N PRO A 142 -20.77 -18.10 5.59
CA PRO A 142 -19.80 -17.83 4.52
C PRO A 142 -19.21 -16.42 4.65
N SER A 143 -17.93 -16.24 4.32
CA SER A 143 -17.33 -14.92 4.44
C SER A 143 -17.64 -14.02 3.26
N ALA A 144 -17.95 -12.75 3.54
CA ALA A 144 -18.19 -11.75 2.52
C ALA A 144 -16.96 -11.51 1.63
N HIS A 145 -15.77 -11.80 2.14
CA HIS A 145 -14.53 -11.76 1.36
C HIS A 145 -14.29 -13.04 0.55
N LEU A 146 -15.10 -14.09 0.70
CA LEU A 146 -15.08 -15.30 -0.13
C LEU A 146 -16.26 -15.34 -1.11
N ALA A 147 -17.29 -14.51 -0.87
CA ALA A 147 -18.38 -14.27 -1.81
C ALA A 147 -17.87 -13.76 -3.17
#